data_AF-A0A8T9AY37-F1
#
_entry.id   AF-A0A8T9AY37-F1
#
_cell.length_a   1.000
_cell.length_b   1.000
_cell.length_c   1.000
_cell.angle_alpha   90.00
_cell.angle_beta   90.00
_cell.angle_gamma   90.00
#
_symmetry.space_group_name_H-M   'P 1'
#
loop_
_entity.id
_entity.type
_entity.pdbx_description
1 polymer ?
#
loop_
_entity_poly.entity_id
_entity_poly.type
_entity_poly.pdbx_seq_one_letter_code
_entity_poly.pdbx_strand_id
1 'polypeptide(L)'
;MIGRPILRLKVDELVPPEEDKRMEMGVYDLLLPCRRYDISYKVAILGLVSPTLEFLLRLVKAVPGLSEDDAREFFGYDRVEMEYVLEEATGPGYLEREGARLWLANPGERLFNDGDDGPVIYKVEGRRGSYGFDLIALAPELQRSLDKLEQGLPDLVLDEEATSGTISKDIPDRFRRFFRELGDRSDREQVQKRDLYSIDSVSPGDRFQVPIRMKVYAQAANPSLGEIDLNAWRPDVELGDRPEVERAAGHFLTTGLRASSRPDRDGAAYQTLIDLAPEFLGDFTIQAGLSVKRYWREAVSRTGDPRTDRMTVPLVGQITTQQNIERLLRVVDYGIRNVEEPPGVVLSVPPNVGFWGATSLLRDVIALLRRRVGADEGNDENEPQSYCIVAGKPAKYVEQAFDRVEILDAFEVSPSLEMLLLPGVAFAALVHAPIGTQTGTAAPLGFASFDPVVLDRAHSFVIDRVLRYVGNDVLRSDVERAMAIPRKVKSAETMPESGESTLK
;
A
#
# COMPACT_ATOMS: atom_id res chain seq x y z
N MET A 1 -9.90 -11.92 -49.09
CA MET A 1 -10.24 -12.21 -47.69
C MET A 1 -10.79 -10.93 -47.07
N ILE A 2 -12.10 -10.88 -46.86
CA ILE A 2 -12.80 -9.71 -46.29
C ILE A 2 -12.65 -9.84 -44.77
N GLY A 3 -11.92 -8.91 -44.15
CA GLY A 3 -11.71 -8.89 -42.70
C GLY A 3 -13.05 -8.77 -41.97
N ARG A 4 -13.30 -9.65 -41.01
CA ARG A 4 -14.48 -9.58 -40.16
C ARG A 4 -14.48 -8.24 -39.42
N PRO A 5 -15.56 -7.44 -39.47
CA PRO A 5 -15.64 -6.22 -38.69
C PRO A 5 -15.70 -6.61 -37.21
N ILE A 6 -14.73 -6.14 -36.43
CA ILE A 6 -14.77 -6.21 -34.98
C ILE A 6 -15.90 -5.27 -34.56
N LEU A 7 -17.02 -5.83 -34.12
CA LEU A 7 -18.09 -5.10 -33.45
C LEU A 7 -17.55 -4.58 -32.12
N ARG A 8 -16.98 -3.38 -32.11
CA ARG A 8 -16.86 -2.59 -30.88
C ARG A 8 -18.28 -2.15 -30.54
N LEU A 9 -18.84 -2.70 -29.46
CA LEU A 9 -20.00 -2.10 -28.81
C LEU A 9 -19.63 -0.62 -28.57
N LYS A 10 -20.43 0.31 -29.11
CA LYS A 10 -20.32 1.73 -28.77
C LYS A 10 -20.66 1.85 -27.29
N VAL A 11 -19.66 1.69 -26.43
CA VAL A 11 -19.71 2.23 -25.09
C VAL A 11 -19.72 3.74 -25.30
N ASP A 12 -20.64 4.42 -24.65
CA ASP A 12 -20.76 5.88 -24.68
C ASP A 12 -19.54 6.43 -23.92
N GLU A 13 -18.39 6.49 -24.60
CA GLU A 13 -17.09 6.82 -24.01
C GLU A 13 -17.20 8.18 -23.30
N LEU A 14 -16.98 8.18 -21.98
CA LEU A 14 -17.14 9.39 -21.16
C LEU A 14 -16.17 10.48 -21.58
N VAL A 15 -15.00 10.08 -22.06
CA VAL A 15 -13.88 10.93 -22.46
C VAL A 15 -13.37 10.43 -23.82
N PRO A 16 -13.01 11.32 -24.76
CA PRO A 16 -12.40 10.91 -26.02
C PRO A 16 -11.13 10.08 -25.82
N PRO A 17 -10.79 9.14 -26.71
CA PRO A 17 -9.59 8.29 -26.55
C PRO A 17 -8.27 9.07 -26.41
N GLU A 18 -8.18 10.27 -26.98
CA GLU A 18 -6.97 11.12 -26.88
C GLU A 18 -6.81 11.81 -25.52
N GLU A 19 -7.90 11.91 -24.76
CA GLU A 19 -7.94 12.46 -23.40
C GLU A 19 -8.05 11.37 -22.34
N ASP A 20 -8.14 10.10 -22.75
CA ASP A 20 -8.24 8.97 -21.83
C ASP A 20 -6.90 8.73 -21.15
N LYS A 21 -6.91 8.84 -19.82
CA LYS A 21 -5.73 8.72 -18.99
C LYS A 21 -6.05 7.94 -17.73
N ARG A 22 -5.02 7.28 -17.21
CA ARG A 22 -5.07 6.57 -15.93
C ARG A 22 -5.14 7.59 -14.79
N MET A 23 -6.19 7.51 -13.99
CA MET A 23 -6.46 8.40 -12.86
C MET A 23 -6.40 7.62 -11.55
N GLU A 24 -5.74 8.16 -10.52
CA GLU A 24 -5.74 7.59 -9.17
C GLU A 24 -7.11 7.86 -8.51
N MET A 25 -7.85 6.80 -8.18
CA MET A 25 -9.21 6.90 -7.61
C MET A 25 -9.20 6.82 -6.08
N GLY A 26 -8.27 6.06 -5.50
CA GLY A 26 -8.19 5.88 -4.05
C GLY A 26 -6.95 5.11 -3.61
N VAL A 27 -6.68 5.18 -2.31
CA VAL A 27 -5.54 4.51 -1.66
C VAL A 27 -6.03 3.78 -0.41
N TYR A 28 -5.66 2.51 -0.29
CA TYR A 28 -6.09 1.62 0.78
C TYR A 28 -4.88 0.87 1.34
N ASP A 29 -4.76 0.80 2.66
CA ASP A 29 -3.79 -0.06 3.35
C ASP A 29 -4.52 -1.31 3.87
N LEU A 30 -4.03 -2.50 3.51
CA LEU A 30 -4.63 -3.80 3.82
C LEU A 30 -3.64 -4.64 4.63
N LEU A 31 -4.09 -5.43 5.59
CA LEU A 31 -3.23 -6.30 6.39
C LEU A 31 -3.00 -7.64 5.69
N LEU A 32 -1.77 -7.87 5.23
CA LEU A 32 -1.32 -9.15 4.72
C LEU A 32 -1.09 -10.12 5.89
N PRO A 33 -1.86 -11.22 6.00
CA PRO A 33 -1.65 -12.19 7.05
C PRO A 33 -0.33 -12.93 6.84
N CYS A 34 0.47 -13.03 7.90
CA CYS A 34 1.79 -13.64 7.87
C CYS A 34 1.98 -14.60 9.06
N ARG A 35 2.99 -15.46 8.97
CA ARG A 35 3.39 -16.33 10.07
C ARG A 35 4.89 -16.56 10.09
N ARG A 36 5.45 -16.60 11.31
CA ARG A 36 6.83 -16.97 11.55
C ARG A 36 6.98 -18.49 11.57
N TYR A 37 8.05 -19.00 10.98
CA TYR A 37 8.41 -20.42 10.99
C TYR A 37 9.85 -20.58 11.48
N ASP A 38 10.03 -21.43 12.49
CA ASP A 38 11.36 -21.84 12.90
C ASP A 38 11.80 -23.02 12.04
N ILE A 39 12.91 -22.84 11.32
CA ILE A 39 13.40 -23.79 10.32
C ILE A 39 14.81 -24.21 10.73
N SER A 40 14.98 -25.53 10.89
CA SER A 40 16.30 -26.16 11.04
C SER A 40 16.73 -26.72 9.69
N TYR A 41 17.91 -26.35 9.22
CA TYR A 41 18.38 -26.68 7.89
C TYR A 41 19.91 -26.81 7.86
N LYS A 42 20.43 -27.45 6.82
CA LYS A 42 21.87 -27.62 6.60
C LYS A 42 22.28 -26.88 5.35
N VAL A 43 23.43 -26.20 5.41
CA VAL A 43 24.03 -25.52 4.26
C VAL A 43 25.30 -26.25 3.84
N ALA A 44 25.46 -26.40 2.53
CA ALA A 44 26.67 -26.85 1.90
C ALA A 44 27.56 -25.61 1.65
N ILE A 45 28.68 -25.53 2.35
CA ILE A 45 29.72 -24.55 2.10
C ILE A 45 30.76 -25.23 1.23
N LEU A 46 31.11 -24.63 0.09
CA LEU A 46 32.23 -25.10 -0.73
C LEU A 46 33.50 -25.08 0.14
N GLY A 47 33.93 -26.25 0.60
CA GLY A 47 35.11 -26.42 1.41
C GLY A 47 36.22 -26.95 0.53
N LEU A 48 37.37 -26.28 0.51
CA LEU A 48 38.60 -26.97 0.13
C LEU A 48 38.81 -28.07 1.18
N VAL A 49 38.78 -29.32 0.76
CA VAL A 49 39.20 -30.45 1.62
C VAL A 49 40.65 -30.30 2.03
N SER A 50 41.04 -31.02 3.08
CA SER A 50 42.46 -31.29 3.28
C SER A 50 42.99 -31.90 1.96
N PRO A 51 44.13 -31.42 1.41
CA PRO A 51 44.66 -31.96 0.16
C PRO A 51 44.77 -33.49 0.20
N THR A 52 45.11 -34.03 1.37
CA THR A 52 45.19 -35.47 1.63
C THR A 52 43.87 -36.21 1.39
N LEU A 53 42.75 -35.72 1.93
CA LEU A 53 41.44 -36.34 1.71
C LEU A 53 41.04 -36.28 0.23
N GLU A 54 41.34 -35.16 -0.43
CA GLU A 54 41.12 -35.00 -1.88
C GLU A 54 41.86 -36.07 -2.69
N PHE A 55 43.15 -36.24 -2.41
CA PHE A 55 43.98 -37.23 -3.07
C PHE A 55 43.52 -38.65 -2.77
N LEU A 56 43.10 -38.95 -1.53
CA LEU A 56 42.58 -40.26 -1.17
C LEU A 56 41.34 -40.61 -1.98
N LEU A 57 40.39 -39.69 -2.08
CA LEU A 57 39.15 -39.93 -2.84
C LEU A 57 39.44 -40.07 -4.34
N ARG A 58 40.36 -39.28 -4.89
CA ARG A 58 40.84 -39.46 -6.28
C ARG A 58 41.50 -40.82 -6.48
N LEU A 59 42.30 -41.27 -5.53
CA LEU A 59 43.00 -42.56 -5.59
C LEU A 59 42.01 -43.73 -5.55
N VAL A 60 41.04 -43.71 -4.65
CA VAL A 60 40.01 -44.77 -4.58
C VAL A 60 39.08 -44.73 -5.79
N LYS A 61 38.79 -43.55 -6.35
CA LYS A 61 38.06 -43.45 -7.61
C LYS A 61 38.82 -44.09 -8.78
N ALA A 62 40.13 -43.85 -8.84
CA ALA A 62 40.99 -44.39 -9.88
C ALA A 62 41.22 -45.90 -9.72
N VAL A 63 41.25 -46.39 -8.48
CA VAL A 63 41.48 -47.80 -8.14
C VAL A 63 40.44 -48.29 -7.11
N PRO A 64 39.21 -48.62 -7.54
CA PRO A 64 38.18 -49.14 -6.63
C PRO A 64 38.62 -50.47 -6.01
N GLY A 65 38.41 -50.63 -4.69
CA GLY A 65 38.80 -51.83 -3.95
C GLY A 65 40.28 -51.88 -3.55
N LEU A 66 40.96 -50.72 -3.54
CA LEU A 66 42.32 -50.53 -3.01
C LEU A 66 42.40 -50.97 -1.54
N SER A 67 43.48 -51.64 -1.14
CA SER A 67 43.66 -52.02 0.27
C SER A 67 44.10 -50.82 1.12
N GLU A 68 43.74 -50.84 2.41
CA GLU A 68 44.16 -49.79 3.34
C GLU A 68 45.69 -49.70 3.49
N ASP A 69 46.39 -50.83 3.42
CA ASP A 69 47.85 -50.89 3.49
C ASP A 69 48.51 -50.28 2.22
N ASP A 70 47.92 -50.49 1.04
CA ASP A 70 48.40 -49.88 -0.21
C ASP A 70 48.14 -48.37 -0.23
N ALA A 71 46.98 -47.93 0.27
CA ALA A 71 46.68 -46.51 0.44
C ALA A 71 47.69 -45.86 1.39
N ARG A 72 47.97 -46.50 2.53
CA ARG A 72 48.97 -46.06 3.51
C ARG A 72 50.36 -45.94 2.89
N GLU A 73 50.79 -46.94 2.12
CA GLU A 73 52.08 -46.93 1.43
C GLU A 73 52.15 -45.82 0.37
N PHE A 74 51.08 -45.61 -0.40
CA PHE A 74 50.99 -44.54 -1.40
C PHE A 74 51.18 -43.15 -0.79
N PHE A 75 50.56 -42.88 0.35
CA PHE A 75 50.69 -41.59 1.05
C PHE A 75 51.94 -41.48 1.92
N GLY A 76 52.68 -42.58 2.13
CA GLY A 76 53.86 -42.61 3.01
C GLY A 76 53.53 -42.43 4.49
N TYR A 77 52.30 -42.74 4.88
CA TYR A 77 51.80 -42.58 6.25
C TYR A 77 52.08 -43.80 7.13
N ASP A 78 52.13 -43.58 8.44
CA ASP A 78 52.00 -44.67 9.40
C ASP A 78 50.53 -45.10 9.56
N ARG A 79 50.29 -46.16 10.36
CA ARG A 79 48.92 -46.67 10.55
C ARG A 79 47.99 -45.68 11.25
N VAL A 80 48.52 -44.88 12.17
CA VAL A 80 47.71 -43.92 12.95
C VAL A 80 47.34 -42.73 12.08
N GLU A 81 48.28 -42.23 11.29
CA GLU A 81 48.07 -41.17 10.32
C GLU A 81 47.06 -41.57 9.24
N MET A 82 47.18 -42.79 8.68
CA MET A 82 46.23 -43.27 7.68
C MET A 82 44.83 -43.46 8.25
N GLU A 83 44.71 -43.99 9.48
CA GLU A 83 43.40 -44.15 10.13
C GLU A 83 42.70 -42.80 10.33
N TYR A 84 43.43 -41.73 10.68
CA TYR A 84 42.86 -40.38 10.78
C TYR A 84 42.25 -39.90 9.45
N VAL A 85 42.95 -40.12 8.33
CA VAL A 85 42.46 -39.75 6.99
C VAL A 85 41.26 -40.62 6.58
N LEU A 86 41.29 -41.91 6.90
CA LEU A 86 40.17 -42.83 6.63
C LEU A 86 38.94 -42.45 7.45
N GLU A 87 39.09 -42.05 8.71
CA GLU A 87 38.00 -41.52 9.55
C GLU A 87 37.43 -40.22 8.97
N GLU A 88 38.29 -39.31 8.47
CA GLU A 88 37.87 -38.07 7.81
C GLU A 88 37.01 -38.34 6.55
N ALA A 89 37.26 -39.44 5.84
CA ALA A 89 36.52 -39.84 4.64
C ALA A 89 35.27 -40.68 4.93
N THR A 90 35.32 -41.55 5.95
CA THR A 90 34.23 -42.46 6.31
C THR A 90 33.16 -41.78 7.17
N GLY A 91 33.54 -40.83 8.03
CA GLY A 91 32.59 -40.08 8.87
C GLY A 91 31.46 -39.39 8.08
N PRO A 92 31.76 -38.66 7.00
CA PRO A 92 30.76 -38.08 6.10
C PRO A 92 30.09 -39.10 5.14
N GLY A 93 30.58 -40.35 5.11
CA GLY A 93 30.09 -41.40 4.22
C GLY A 93 30.58 -41.26 2.77
N TYR A 94 31.79 -40.73 2.53
CA TYR A 94 32.38 -40.70 1.18
C TYR A 94 33.03 -42.03 0.80
N LEU A 95 33.56 -42.76 1.78
CA LEU A 95 34.17 -44.08 1.61
C LEU A 95 33.41 -45.17 2.38
N GLU A 96 33.40 -46.36 1.82
CA GLU A 96 33.00 -47.62 2.45
C GLU A 96 34.22 -48.52 2.63
N ARG A 97 34.28 -49.18 3.80
CA ARG A 97 35.34 -50.14 4.18
C ARG A 97 34.74 -51.54 4.25
N GLU A 98 35.23 -52.47 3.44
CA GLU A 98 34.82 -53.88 3.49
C GLU A 98 36.05 -54.78 3.39
N GLY A 99 36.31 -55.61 4.40
CA GLY A 99 37.46 -56.53 4.39
C GLY A 99 38.82 -55.85 4.17
N ALA A 100 39.06 -54.68 4.79
CA ALA A 100 40.27 -53.85 4.63
C ALA A 100 40.52 -53.29 3.21
N ARG A 101 39.45 -53.16 2.43
CA ARG A 101 39.45 -52.52 1.11
C ARG A 101 38.51 -51.33 1.09
N LEU A 102 38.79 -50.39 0.19
CA LEU A 102 38.16 -49.08 0.09
C LEU A 102 37.36 -48.94 -1.20
N TRP A 103 36.11 -48.48 -1.09
CA TRP A 103 35.27 -48.09 -2.22
C TRP A 103 34.67 -46.71 -1.97
N LEU A 104 34.42 -45.95 -3.04
CA LEU A 104 33.59 -44.77 -2.93
C LEU A 104 32.14 -45.20 -2.67
N ALA A 105 31.52 -44.57 -1.68
CA ALA A 105 30.09 -44.68 -1.46
C ALA A 105 29.34 -43.74 -2.44
N ASN A 106 28.02 -43.89 -2.54
CA ASN A 106 27.18 -43.02 -3.37
C ASN A 106 27.41 -41.50 -3.13
N PRO A 107 27.59 -41.00 -1.88
CA PRO A 107 27.95 -39.61 -1.64
C PRO A 107 29.34 -39.24 -2.16
N GLY A 108 30.32 -40.15 -2.06
CA GLY A 108 31.69 -39.94 -2.55
C GLY A 108 31.78 -39.86 -4.06
N GLU A 109 31.02 -40.69 -4.79
CA GLU A 109 30.94 -40.64 -6.25
C GLU A 109 30.40 -39.30 -6.77
N ARG A 110 29.38 -38.75 -6.09
CA ARG A 110 28.75 -37.46 -6.44
C ARG A 110 29.64 -36.24 -6.22
N LEU A 111 30.77 -36.39 -5.54
CA LEU A 111 31.74 -35.30 -5.39
C LEU A 111 32.42 -34.96 -6.71
N PHE A 112 32.44 -35.88 -7.67
CA PHE A 112 33.11 -35.70 -8.93
C PHE A 112 32.08 -35.38 -10.03
N ASN A 113 32.07 -34.15 -10.54
CA ASN A 113 31.26 -33.77 -11.69
C ASN A 113 31.91 -34.26 -13.00
N ASP A 114 31.09 -34.48 -14.03
CA ASP A 114 31.58 -34.73 -15.39
C ASP A 114 32.22 -33.45 -15.96
N GLY A 115 33.56 -33.37 -15.89
CA GLY A 115 34.35 -32.30 -16.48
C GLY A 115 35.26 -31.51 -15.53
N ASP A 116 35.21 -31.78 -14.22
CA ASP A 116 36.14 -31.18 -13.22
C ASP A 116 37.27 -32.17 -12.86
N ASP A 117 38.48 -31.62 -12.67
CA ASP A 117 39.71 -32.39 -12.36
C ASP A 117 39.80 -32.89 -10.90
N GLY A 118 38.78 -32.65 -10.04
CA GLY A 118 38.82 -33.00 -8.61
C GLY A 118 37.46 -33.13 -7.91
N PRO A 119 37.41 -33.77 -6.72
CA PRO A 119 36.19 -33.91 -5.94
C PRO A 119 35.81 -32.59 -5.24
N VAL A 120 34.56 -32.16 -5.40
CA VAL A 120 33.97 -30.99 -4.74
C VAL A 120 33.29 -31.44 -3.45
N ILE A 121 33.98 -31.27 -2.31
CA ILE A 121 33.42 -31.60 -1.00
C ILE A 121 32.79 -30.37 -0.36
N TYR A 122 31.54 -30.52 0.06
CA TYR A 122 30.83 -29.49 0.79
C TYR A 122 30.99 -29.73 2.29
N LYS A 123 31.51 -28.74 3.02
CA LYS A 123 31.37 -28.72 4.48
C LYS A 123 29.89 -28.45 4.79
N VAL A 124 29.22 -29.40 5.42
CA VAL A 124 27.81 -29.28 5.78
C VAL A 124 27.70 -28.66 7.17
N GLU A 125 27.10 -27.48 7.27
CA GLU A 125 26.86 -26.79 8.54
C GLU A 125 25.37 -26.78 8.87
N GLY A 126 25.03 -27.25 10.08
CA GLY A 126 23.67 -27.18 10.61
C GLY A 126 23.34 -25.78 11.12
N ARG A 127 22.16 -25.29 10.78
CA ARG A 127 21.65 -23.97 11.16
C ARG A 127 20.20 -24.05 11.60
N ARG A 128 19.81 -23.04 12.37
CA ARG A 128 18.43 -22.79 12.73
C ARG A 128 18.15 -21.30 12.61
N GLY A 129 17.03 -20.95 12.01
CA GLY A 129 16.59 -19.56 11.91
C GLY A 129 15.08 -19.45 12.00
N SER A 130 14.60 -18.23 12.20
CA SER A 130 13.18 -17.91 12.27
C SER A 130 12.83 -16.97 11.12
N TYR A 131 11.93 -17.40 10.25
CA TYR A 131 11.63 -16.71 8.99
C TYR A 131 10.13 -16.44 8.89
N GLY A 132 9.76 -15.21 8.55
CA GLY A 132 8.37 -14.85 8.27
C GLY A 132 8.01 -15.17 6.84
N PHE A 133 6.79 -15.67 6.64
CA PHE A 133 6.18 -15.85 5.34
C PHE A 133 4.78 -15.26 5.34
N ASP A 134 4.39 -14.62 4.24
CA ASP A 134 2.98 -14.30 4.05
C ASP A 134 2.16 -15.60 3.89
N LEU A 135 0.88 -15.56 4.25
CA LEU A 135 -0.01 -16.73 4.24
C LEU A 135 -0.82 -16.85 2.93
N ILE A 136 -0.50 -16.05 1.92
CA ILE A 136 -1.24 -15.96 0.65
C ILE A 136 -0.40 -16.54 -0.50
N ALA A 137 0.75 -15.95 -0.79
CA ALA A 137 1.73 -16.40 -1.78
C ALA A 137 2.84 -17.29 -1.18
N LEU A 138 2.95 -17.34 0.16
CA LEU A 138 4.02 -18.04 0.88
C LEU A 138 5.40 -17.53 0.49
N ALA A 139 5.52 -16.21 0.29
CA ALA A 139 6.79 -15.55 0.05
C ALA A 139 7.32 -14.93 1.35
N PRO A 140 8.65 -14.77 1.49
CA PRO A 140 9.27 -14.19 2.68
C PRO A 140 8.70 -12.83 3.06
N GLU A 141 8.44 -12.62 4.35
CA GLU A 141 7.97 -11.34 4.85
C GLU A 141 8.59 -11.02 6.21
N LEU A 142 8.93 -9.74 6.42
CA LEU A 142 9.55 -9.29 7.65
C LEU A 142 8.50 -8.75 8.61
N GLN A 143 8.54 -9.23 9.85
CA GLN A 143 7.69 -8.71 10.89
C GLN A 143 8.11 -7.28 11.24
N ARG A 144 7.13 -6.37 11.27
CA ARG A 144 7.27 -5.03 11.85
C ARG A 144 6.19 -4.77 12.89
N SER A 145 6.45 -3.83 13.80
CA SER A 145 5.43 -3.35 14.71
C SER A 145 4.37 -2.56 13.94
N LEU A 146 3.11 -2.78 14.30
CA LEU A 146 1.98 -2.01 13.79
C LEU A 146 1.56 -0.96 14.83
N ASP A 147 1.32 0.26 14.39
CA ASP A 147 0.70 1.27 15.24
C ASP A 147 -0.80 0.99 15.47
N LYS A 148 -1.46 1.77 16.34
CA LYS A 148 -2.87 1.55 16.71
C LYS A 148 -3.83 1.68 15.52
N LEU A 149 -3.53 2.54 14.56
CA LEU A 149 -4.35 2.72 13.36
C LEU A 149 -4.16 1.51 12.45
N GLU A 150 -2.92 1.12 12.20
CA GLU A 150 -2.57 -0.03 11.36
C GLU A 150 -3.20 -1.33 11.87
N GLN A 151 -3.25 -1.54 13.18
CA GLN A 151 -3.94 -2.70 13.80
C GLN A 151 -5.45 -2.75 13.54
N GLY A 152 -6.05 -1.62 13.17
CA GLY A 152 -7.47 -1.53 12.85
C GLY A 152 -7.80 -1.80 11.38
N LEU A 153 -6.80 -1.80 10.49
CA LEU A 153 -6.96 -1.91 9.04
C LEU A 153 -7.61 -3.24 8.61
N PRO A 154 -8.26 -3.29 7.44
CA PRO A 154 -8.91 -4.50 6.96
C PRO A 154 -7.89 -5.58 6.56
N ASP A 155 -8.22 -6.83 6.84
CA ASP A 155 -7.41 -7.98 6.43
C ASP A 155 -7.55 -8.27 4.93
N LEU A 156 -6.42 -8.64 4.33
CA LEU A 156 -6.43 -9.24 3.01
C LEU A 156 -6.78 -10.72 3.13
N VAL A 157 -7.95 -11.09 2.66
CA VAL A 157 -8.50 -12.45 2.76
C VAL A 157 -8.46 -13.12 1.39
N LEU A 158 -8.06 -14.39 1.37
CA LEU A 158 -8.28 -15.31 0.25
C LEU A 158 -9.58 -16.09 0.50
N ASP A 159 -10.29 -16.46 -0.57
CA ASP A 159 -11.44 -17.37 -0.51
C ASP A 159 -11.16 -18.61 0.36
N GLU A 160 -12.21 -19.06 1.07
CA GLU A 160 -12.23 -19.92 2.26
C GLU A 160 -11.54 -21.31 2.16
N GLU A 161 -10.94 -21.67 1.02
CA GLU A 161 -10.33 -23.00 0.79
C GLU A 161 -8.87 -23.12 1.25
N ALA A 162 -8.17 -22.01 1.54
CA ALA A 162 -6.78 -22.02 2.01
C ALA A 162 -6.69 -22.18 3.54
N THR A 163 -7.02 -23.37 4.04
CA THR A 163 -6.91 -23.66 5.48
C THR A 163 -5.45 -23.67 5.94
N SER A 164 -5.15 -22.97 7.05
CA SER A 164 -3.83 -22.81 7.69
C SER A 164 -3.04 -24.12 7.95
N GLY A 165 -3.68 -25.29 7.85
CA GLY A 165 -3.06 -26.61 8.02
C GLY A 165 -2.34 -27.14 6.77
N THR A 166 -2.77 -26.75 5.57
CA THR A 166 -2.13 -27.21 4.31
C THR A 166 -0.90 -26.38 3.98
N ILE A 167 -0.95 -25.07 4.26
CA ILE A 167 0.12 -24.09 4.00
C ILE A 167 1.47 -24.52 4.60
N SER A 168 1.49 -25.09 5.80
CA SER A 168 2.75 -25.46 6.46
C SER A 168 3.52 -26.58 5.74
N LYS A 169 2.84 -27.37 4.89
CA LYS A 169 3.47 -28.42 4.07
C LYS A 169 4.29 -27.85 2.91
N ASP A 170 3.95 -26.66 2.45
CA ASP A 170 4.58 -26.02 1.28
C ASP A 170 5.74 -25.09 1.68
N ILE A 171 5.86 -24.76 2.97
CA ILE A 171 6.93 -23.91 3.51
C ILE A 171 8.33 -24.46 3.22
N PRO A 172 8.64 -25.76 3.34
CA PRO A 172 9.96 -26.28 2.96
C PRO A 172 10.35 -25.94 1.52
N ASP A 173 9.42 -26.09 0.56
CA ASP A 173 9.70 -25.82 -0.85
C ASP A 173 9.85 -24.32 -1.13
N ARG A 174 9.03 -23.49 -0.47
CA ARG A 174 9.15 -22.03 -0.55
C ARG A 174 10.45 -21.54 0.08
N PHE A 175 10.84 -22.08 1.24
CA PHE A 175 12.13 -21.79 1.86
C PHE A 175 13.30 -22.17 0.94
N ARG A 176 13.24 -23.33 0.26
CA ARG A 176 14.25 -23.70 -0.77
C ARG A 176 14.33 -22.66 -1.88
N ARG A 177 13.18 -22.25 -2.44
CA ARG A 177 13.10 -21.25 -3.53
C ARG A 177 13.74 -19.92 -3.11
N PHE A 178 13.40 -19.42 -1.93
CA PHE A 178 13.82 -18.12 -1.45
C PHE A 178 15.09 -18.14 -0.58
N PHE A 179 15.78 -19.28 -0.50
CA PHE A 179 16.92 -19.47 0.42
C PHE A 179 18.01 -18.40 0.24
N ARG A 180 18.32 -18.05 -1.01
CA ARG A 180 19.34 -17.03 -1.32
C ARG A 180 18.92 -15.62 -0.92
N GLU A 181 17.63 -15.33 -0.94
CA GLU A 181 17.09 -14.02 -0.54
C GLU A 181 17.02 -13.90 0.98
N LEU A 182 16.62 -14.98 1.65
CA LEU A 182 16.54 -15.15 3.10
C LEU A 182 17.90 -15.20 3.79
N GLY A 183 18.98 -15.44 3.04
CA GLY A 183 20.35 -15.45 3.54
C GLY A 183 20.69 -14.13 4.25
N ASP A 184 21.29 -14.25 5.43
CA ASP A 184 21.62 -13.12 6.30
C ASP A 184 22.42 -12.02 5.58
N ARG A 185 22.26 -10.77 6.01
CA ARG A 185 23.10 -9.66 5.51
C ARG A 185 24.60 -9.93 5.68
N SER A 186 25.01 -10.60 6.76
CA SER A 186 26.40 -11.03 6.98
C SER A 186 26.87 -12.11 6.00
N ASP A 187 25.94 -12.91 5.46
CA ASP A 187 26.23 -13.98 4.51
C ASP A 187 26.35 -13.44 3.07
N ARG A 188 25.74 -12.29 2.75
CA ARG A 188 25.95 -11.60 1.47
C ARG A 188 27.35 -10.98 1.36
N GLU A 189 27.96 -10.59 2.49
CA GLU A 189 29.30 -10.02 2.54
C GLU A 189 30.40 -11.10 2.51
N GLN A 190 30.12 -12.31 3.00
CA GLN A 190 31.01 -13.46 2.83
C GLN A 190 30.74 -14.14 1.48
N VAL A 191 31.62 -13.92 0.51
CA VAL A 191 31.62 -14.44 -0.89
C VAL A 191 31.52 -15.98 -1.02
N GLN A 192 31.31 -16.72 0.07
CA GLN A 192 31.02 -18.15 0.00
C GLN A 192 29.65 -18.37 -0.63
N LYS A 193 29.63 -18.92 -1.85
CA LYS A 193 28.42 -19.53 -2.42
C LYS A 193 28.01 -20.68 -1.51
N ARG A 194 26.99 -20.43 -0.69
CA ARG A 194 26.35 -21.44 0.16
C ARG A 194 25.08 -21.90 -0.54
N ASP A 195 24.95 -23.21 -0.69
CA ASP A 195 23.73 -23.81 -1.21
C ASP A 195 23.02 -24.59 -0.10
N LEU A 196 21.69 -24.60 -0.15
CA LEU A 196 20.88 -25.33 0.82
C LEU A 196 21.02 -26.84 0.59
N TYR A 197 21.51 -27.57 1.59
CA TYR A 197 21.73 -29.01 1.52
C TYR A 197 20.47 -29.81 1.89
N SER A 198 19.91 -29.55 3.07
CA SER A 198 18.69 -30.20 3.54
C SER A 198 17.89 -29.28 4.45
N ILE A 199 16.59 -29.57 4.57
CA ILE A 199 15.73 -28.99 5.60
C ILE A 199 15.39 -30.13 6.55
N ASP A 200 15.77 -29.97 7.81
CA ASP A 200 15.62 -31.02 8.83
C ASP A 200 14.25 -30.93 9.51
N SER A 201 13.80 -29.70 9.82
CA SER A 201 12.49 -29.47 10.44
C SER A 201 11.94 -28.07 10.16
N VAL A 202 10.61 -27.97 10.14
CA VAL A 202 9.86 -26.72 10.05
C VAL A 202 8.79 -26.75 11.12
N SER A 203 8.79 -25.76 12.02
CA SER A 203 7.77 -25.62 13.05
C SER A 203 7.12 -24.23 12.98
N PRO A 204 5.79 -24.16 13.00
CA PRO A 204 5.08 -22.89 12.92
C PRO A 204 5.15 -22.13 14.26
N GLY A 205 5.50 -20.86 14.20
CA GLY A 205 5.53 -19.93 15.33
C GLY A 205 4.36 -18.93 15.29
N ASP A 206 4.65 -17.71 15.75
CA ASP A 206 3.68 -16.64 15.94
C ASP A 206 3.12 -16.11 14.61
N ARG A 207 1.85 -15.71 14.62
CA ARG A 207 1.23 -14.97 13.53
C ARG A 207 1.55 -13.49 13.66
N PHE A 208 1.72 -12.82 12.54
CA PHE A 208 1.86 -11.38 12.47
C PHE A 208 1.19 -10.86 11.19
N GLN A 209 1.08 -9.56 11.07
CA GLN A 209 0.47 -8.90 9.91
C GLN A 209 1.40 -7.82 9.41
N VAL A 210 1.37 -7.59 8.10
CA VAL A 210 2.11 -6.51 7.46
C VAL A 210 1.15 -5.70 6.60
N PRO A 211 1.01 -4.39 6.81
CA PRO A 211 0.16 -3.56 5.98
C PRO A 211 0.82 -3.41 4.61
N ILE A 212 0.03 -3.62 3.57
CA ILE A 212 0.38 -3.40 2.18
C ILE A 212 -0.45 -2.25 1.64
N ARG A 213 0.19 -1.36 0.88
CA ARG A 213 -0.50 -0.24 0.26
C ARG A 213 -0.97 -0.61 -1.13
N MET A 214 -2.29 -0.61 -1.31
CA MET A 214 -2.97 -0.78 -2.58
C MET A 214 -3.46 0.57 -3.08
N LYS A 215 -3.00 0.98 -4.26
CA LYS A 215 -3.61 2.08 -5.01
C LYS A 215 -4.66 1.52 -5.95
N VAL A 216 -5.73 2.28 -6.17
CA VAL A 216 -6.77 1.97 -7.14
C VAL A 216 -6.75 3.04 -8.22
N TYR A 217 -6.61 2.61 -9.47
CA TYR A 217 -6.66 3.47 -10.65
C TYR A 217 -7.88 3.15 -11.50
N ALA A 218 -8.31 4.09 -12.34
CA ALA A 218 -9.27 3.81 -13.39
C ALA A 218 -8.93 4.64 -14.64
N GLN A 219 -9.38 4.19 -15.80
CA GLN A 219 -9.32 4.99 -17.02
C GLN A 219 -10.38 6.09 -16.96
N ALA A 220 -10.04 7.30 -17.42
CA ALA A 220 -10.97 8.43 -17.42
C ALA A 220 -12.23 8.15 -18.25
N ALA A 221 -12.14 7.33 -19.29
CA ALA A 221 -13.27 6.86 -20.08
C ALA A 221 -14.20 5.88 -19.31
N ASN A 222 -13.67 5.15 -18.32
CA ASN A 222 -14.38 4.11 -17.55
C ASN A 222 -14.04 4.18 -16.05
N PRO A 223 -14.43 5.25 -15.34
CA PRO A 223 -13.95 5.53 -13.99
C PRO A 223 -14.49 4.59 -12.90
N SER A 224 -15.57 3.86 -13.20
CA SER A 224 -16.13 2.85 -12.30
C SER A 224 -15.49 1.47 -12.44
N LEU A 225 -14.57 1.30 -13.40
CA LEU A 225 -13.80 0.08 -13.60
C LEU A 225 -12.40 0.29 -13.01
N GLY A 226 -12.27 -0.01 -11.72
CA GLY A 226 -11.00 0.09 -11.01
C GLY A 226 -10.00 -1.00 -11.40
N GLU A 227 -8.73 -0.67 -11.29
CA GLU A 227 -7.57 -1.55 -11.41
C GLU A 227 -6.68 -1.35 -10.19
N ILE A 228 -6.20 -2.44 -9.60
CA ILE A 228 -5.29 -2.38 -8.46
C ILE A 228 -3.85 -2.08 -8.91
N ASP A 229 -3.08 -1.51 -8.01
CA ASP A 229 -1.65 -1.29 -8.16
C ASP A 229 -0.97 -1.44 -6.79
N LEU A 230 -0.04 -2.40 -6.69
CA LEU A 230 0.69 -2.72 -5.46
C LEU A 230 2.14 -2.20 -5.49
N ASN A 231 2.52 -1.37 -6.48
CA ASN A 231 3.89 -0.85 -6.60
C ASN A 231 4.33 0.04 -5.43
N ALA A 232 3.37 0.57 -4.66
CA ALA A 232 3.65 1.28 -3.43
C ALA A 232 4.13 0.35 -2.29
N TRP A 233 3.87 -0.95 -2.38
CA TRP A 233 4.36 -1.96 -1.44
C TRP A 233 5.64 -2.63 -1.94
N ARG A 234 5.64 -3.14 -3.17
CA ARG A 234 6.79 -3.85 -3.77
C ARG A 234 6.86 -3.60 -5.28
N PRO A 235 8.05 -3.59 -5.90
CA PRO A 235 8.18 -3.42 -7.33
C PRO A 235 7.60 -4.61 -8.12
N ASP A 236 7.15 -4.37 -9.35
CA ASP A 236 6.56 -5.39 -10.25
C ASP A 236 7.36 -6.70 -10.33
N VAL A 237 8.69 -6.65 -10.31
CA VAL A 237 9.55 -7.85 -10.37
C VAL A 237 9.35 -8.74 -9.15
N GLU A 238 9.20 -8.18 -7.95
CA GLU A 238 8.92 -8.93 -6.73
C GLU A 238 7.45 -9.36 -6.63
N LEU A 239 6.54 -8.57 -7.21
CA LEU A 239 5.12 -8.92 -7.30
C LEU A 239 4.87 -10.12 -8.21
N GLY A 240 5.71 -10.33 -9.23
CA GLY A 240 5.67 -11.52 -10.08
C GLY A 240 5.81 -12.85 -9.31
N ASP A 241 6.42 -12.82 -8.12
CA ASP A 241 6.51 -13.99 -7.23
C ASP A 241 5.30 -14.14 -6.28
N ARG A 242 4.33 -13.20 -6.32
CA ARG A 242 3.16 -13.12 -5.44
C ARG A 242 1.81 -12.89 -6.17
N PRO A 243 1.51 -13.62 -7.26
CA PRO A 243 0.26 -13.41 -8.01
C PRO A 243 -1.00 -13.69 -7.18
N GLU A 244 -0.91 -14.48 -6.12
CA GLU A 244 -2.02 -14.73 -5.19
C GLU A 244 -2.38 -13.49 -4.36
N VAL A 245 -1.40 -12.66 -4.02
CA VAL A 245 -1.64 -11.40 -3.29
C VAL A 245 -2.31 -10.38 -4.21
N GLU A 246 -1.89 -10.28 -5.47
CA GLU A 246 -2.57 -9.45 -6.47
C GLU A 246 -4.01 -9.91 -6.69
N ARG A 247 -4.25 -11.24 -6.76
CA ARG A 247 -5.61 -11.79 -6.88
C ARG A 247 -6.47 -11.45 -5.67
N ALA A 248 -5.93 -11.57 -4.46
CA ALA A 248 -6.66 -11.23 -3.23
C ALA A 248 -7.00 -9.73 -3.18
N ALA A 249 -6.08 -8.86 -3.59
CA ALA A 249 -6.32 -7.42 -3.69
C ALA A 249 -7.37 -7.09 -4.75
N GLY A 250 -7.34 -7.79 -5.90
CA GLY A 250 -8.36 -7.66 -6.95
C GLY A 250 -9.74 -8.14 -6.49
N HIS A 251 -9.80 -9.21 -5.68
CA HIS A 251 -11.03 -9.63 -5.04
C HIS A 251 -11.55 -8.54 -4.08
N PHE A 252 -10.70 -8.01 -3.21
CA PHE A 252 -11.06 -6.89 -2.32
C PHE A 252 -11.60 -5.67 -3.09
N LEU A 253 -11.02 -5.32 -4.25
CA LEU A 253 -11.52 -4.24 -5.10
C LEU A 253 -12.94 -4.55 -5.65
N THR A 254 -13.17 -5.78 -6.12
CA THR A 254 -14.41 -6.16 -6.81
C THR A 254 -15.56 -6.54 -5.86
N THR A 255 -15.26 -6.91 -4.62
CA THR A 255 -16.27 -7.28 -3.61
C THR A 255 -16.35 -6.25 -2.49
N GLY A 256 -15.22 -5.88 -1.88
CA GLY A 256 -15.14 -4.97 -0.74
C GLY A 256 -15.39 -3.50 -1.11
N LEU A 257 -14.78 -3.03 -2.21
CA LEU A 257 -14.90 -1.64 -2.67
C LEU A 257 -16.03 -1.40 -3.68
N ARG A 258 -16.85 -2.42 -3.95
CA ARG A 258 -17.93 -2.33 -4.91
C ARG A 258 -19.05 -1.44 -4.38
N ALA A 259 -19.24 -0.30 -5.04
CA ALA A 259 -20.36 0.61 -4.84
C ALA A 259 -21.50 0.30 -5.81
N SER A 260 -22.72 0.64 -5.39
CA SER A 260 -23.91 0.63 -6.22
C SER A 260 -24.46 2.04 -6.30
N SER A 261 -24.80 2.50 -7.50
CA SER A 261 -25.46 3.78 -7.71
C SER A 261 -26.83 3.78 -7.03
N ARG A 262 -27.13 4.88 -6.36
CA ARG A 262 -28.39 5.14 -5.66
C ARG A 262 -28.91 6.48 -6.16
N PRO A 263 -29.63 6.52 -7.29
CA PRO A 263 -29.95 7.76 -8.00
C PRO A 263 -30.51 8.88 -7.12
N ASP A 264 -31.42 8.56 -6.19
CA ASP A 264 -32.00 9.57 -5.30
C ASP A 264 -30.98 10.14 -4.30
N ARG A 265 -30.13 9.29 -3.71
CA ARG A 265 -29.13 9.69 -2.71
C ARG A 265 -27.92 10.36 -3.35
N ASP A 266 -27.45 9.81 -4.47
CA ASP A 266 -26.33 10.36 -5.23
C ASP A 266 -26.75 11.68 -5.88
N GLY A 267 -27.96 11.75 -6.43
CA GLY A 267 -28.56 12.98 -6.94
C GLY A 267 -28.66 14.07 -5.88
N ALA A 268 -29.11 13.73 -4.67
CA ALA A 268 -29.11 14.67 -3.54
C ALA A 268 -27.70 15.14 -3.17
N ALA A 269 -26.70 14.25 -3.18
CA ALA A 269 -25.30 14.61 -2.89
C ALA A 269 -24.74 15.57 -3.96
N TYR A 270 -25.01 15.32 -5.24
CA TYR A 270 -24.62 16.22 -6.33
C TYR A 270 -25.38 17.55 -6.28
N GLN A 271 -26.64 17.55 -5.85
CA GLN A 271 -27.39 18.78 -5.62
C GLN A 271 -26.74 19.61 -4.49
N THR A 272 -26.32 18.97 -3.39
CA THR A 272 -25.55 19.65 -2.34
C THR A 272 -24.28 20.31 -2.90
N LEU A 273 -23.55 19.66 -3.82
CA LEU A 273 -22.39 20.31 -4.45
C LEU A 273 -22.78 21.57 -5.23
N ILE A 274 -23.87 21.52 -6.01
CA ILE A 274 -24.41 22.67 -6.75
C ILE A 274 -24.78 23.79 -5.78
N ASP A 275 -25.46 23.47 -4.67
CA ASP A 275 -25.92 24.46 -3.71
C ASP A 275 -24.74 25.14 -2.98
N LEU A 276 -23.64 24.41 -2.76
CA LEU A 276 -22.43 24.93 -2.14
C LEU A 276 -21.60 25.82 -3.08
N ALA A 277 -21.49 25.46 -4.37
CA ALA A 277 -20.68 26.17 -5.35
C ALA A 277 -21.39 26.38 -6.71
N PRO A 278 -22.54 27.08 -6.76
CA PRO A 278 -23.34 27.26 -7.96
C PRO A 278 -22.60 28.01 -9.06
N GLU A 279 -21.75 28.98 -8.74
CA GLU A 279 -20.96 29.74 -9.73
C GLU A 279 -19.92 28.84 -10.41
N PHE A 280 -19.35 27.89 -9.67
CA PHE A 280 -18.34 26.97 -10.20
C PHE A 280 -18.96 25.81 -10.99
N LEU A 281 -20.12 25.30 -10.55
CA LEU A 281 -20.80 24.16 -11.17
C LEU A 281 -21.86 24.54 -12.19
N GLY A 282 -22.20 25.83 -12.31
CA GLY A 282 -23.29 26.33 -13.14
C GLY A 282 -23.23 25.86 -14.60
N ASP A 283 -22.04 25.86 -15.21
CA ASP A 283 -21.82 25.39 -16.58
C ASP A 283 -22.12 23.90 -16.78
N PHE A 284 -22.17 23.11 -15.70
CA PHE A 284 -22.45 21.68 -15.70
C PHE A 284 -23.85 21.36 -15.17
N THR A 285 -24.61 22.35 -14.70
CA THR A 285 -25.95 22.15 -14.15
C THR A 285 -27.00 22.20 -15.25
N ILE A 286 -27.89 21.22 -15.26
CA ILE A 286 -29.07 21.14 -16.12
C ILE A 286 -30.34 21.11 -15.27
N GLN A 287 -31.52 21.16 -15.89
CA GLN A 287 -32.80 21.12 -15.16
C GLN A 287 -32.94 19.90 -14.23
N ALA A 288 -32.28 18.79 -14.57
CA ALA A 288 -32.29 17.54 -13.80
C ALA A 288 -31.18 17.45 -12.72
N GLY A 289 -30.44 18.54 -12.45
CA GLY A 289 -29.31 18.56 -11.52
C GLY A 289 -27.95 18.58 -12.24
N LEU A 290 -26.92 18.03 -11.61
CA LEU A 290 -25.55 18.05 -12.16
C LEU A 290 -25.40 17.10 -13.34
N SER A 291 -24.87 17.59 -14.46
CA SER A 291 -24.39 16.75 -15.55
C SER A 291 -23.05 16.10 -15.16
N VAL A 292 -23.12 15.02 -14.38
CA VAL A 292 -21.94 14.30 -13.84
C VAL A 292 -20.95 13.92 -14.94
N LYS A 293 -21.42 13.42 -16.10
CA LYS A 293 -20.55 13.08 -17.24
C LYS A 293 -19.78 14.28 -17.77
N ARG A 294 -20.44 15.44 -17.90
CA ARG A 294 -19.82 16.68 -18.41
C ARG A 294 -18.82 17.23 -17.40
N TYR A 295 -19.19 17.26 -16.12
CA TYR A 295 -18.30 17.71 -15.06
C TYR A 295 -17.09 16.79 -14.89
N TRP A 296 -17.28 15.47 -14.95
CA TRP A 296 -16.19 14.48 -14.92
C TRP A 296 -15.16 14.76 -16.02
N ARG A 297 -15.61 14.90 -17.28
CA ARG A 297 -14.74 15.19 -18.42
C ARG A 297 -13.91 16.45 -18.20
N GLU A 298 -14.54 17.50 -17.68
CA GLU A 298 -13.83 18.75 -17.37
C GLU A 298 -12.88 18.60 -16.18
N ALA A 299 -13.27 17.86 -15.15
CA ALA A 299 -12.47 17.66 -13.94
C ALA A 299 -11.20 16.85 -14.24
N VAL A 300 -11.30 15.82 -15.09
CA VAL A 300 -10.12 15.06 -15.52
C VAL A 300 -9.24 15.87 -16.47
N SER A 301 -9.79 16.69 -17.38
CA SER A 301 -8.99 17.49 -18.31
C SER A 301 -8.29 18.68 -17.63
N ARG A 302 -8.90 19.26 -16.58
CA ARG A 302 -8.38 20.43 -15.87
C ARG A 302 -7.22 20.12 -14.91
N THR A 303 -5.99 20.33 -15.39
CA THR A 303 -4.77 20.44 -14.55
C THR A 303 -4.60 21.83 -13.92
N GLY A 304 -5.69 22.51 -13.55
CA GLY A 304 -5.61 23.89 -13.07
C GLY A 304 -5.41 23.99 -11.56
N ASP A 305 -4.25 24.46 -11.13
CA ASP A 305 -3.96 24.75 -9.73
C ASP A 305 -4.86 25.87 -9.16
N PRO A 306 -5.15 25.86 -7.84
CA PRO A 306 -5.85 26.96 -7.19
C PRO A 306 -5.04 28.26 -7.32
N ARG A 307 -5.74 29.37 -7.57
CA ARG A 307 -5.18 30.71 -7.75
C ARG A 307 -6.18 31.75 -7.26
N THR A 308 -5.73 32.98 -7.02
CA THR A 308 -6.62 34.06 -6.56
C THR A 308 -7.77 34.39 -7.52
N ASP A 309 -7.62 34.16 -8.82
CA ASP A 309 -8.66 34.30 -9.85
C ASP A 309 -9.44 33.00 -10.09
N ARG A 310 -9.03 31.89 -9.45
CA ARG A 310 -9.63 30.57 -9.54
C ARG A 310 -9.63 29.91 -8.16
N MET A 311 -10.55 30.37 -7.31
CA MET A 311 -10.60 30.00 -5.90
C MET A 311 -11.21 28.61 -5.64
N THR A 312 -12.00 28.12 -6.60
CA THR A 312 -12.61 26.77 -6.57
C THR A 312 -12.00 25.91 -7.68
N VAL A 313 -11.60 24.69 -7.34
CA VAL A 313 -10.92 23.75 -8.23
C VAL A 313 -11.56 22.36 -8.16
N PRO A 314 -11.60 21.60 -9.28
CA PRO A 314 -12.14 20.26 -9.27
C PRO A 314 -11.23 19.29 -8.52
N LEU A 315 -11.84 18.30 -7.88
CA LEU A 315 -11.18 17.14 -7.29
C LEU A 315 -11.72 15.86 -7.94
N VAL A 316 -10.82 14.92 -8.21
CA VAL A 316 -11.10 13.60 -8.76
C VAL A 316 -10.35 12.57 -7.92
N GLY A 317 -11.02 11.49 -7.51
CA GLY A 317 -10.48 10.51 -6.57
C GLY A 317 -10.63 10.96 -5.11
N GLN A 318 -10.26 10.08 -4.18
CA GLN A 318 -10.35 10.34 -2.74
C GLN A 318 -9.45 11.49 -2.30
N ILE A 319 -9.76 12.13 -1.16
CA ILE A 319 -8.92 13.16 -0.55
C ILE A 319 -7.49 12.69 -0.23
N THR A 320 -7.29 11.38 -0.04
CA THR A 320 -6.00 10.76 0.29
C THR A 320 -5.13 10.43 -0.93
N THR A 321 -5.62 10.67 -2.15
CA THR A 321 -4.79 10.52 -3.35
C THR A 321 -3.71 11.60 -3.40
N GLN A 322 -2.53 11.26 -3.91
CA GLN A 322 -1.39 12.20 -3.90
C GLN A 322 -1.75 13.55 -4.55
N GLN A 323 -2.43 13.51 -5.70
CA GLN A 323 -2.85 14.71 -6.41
C GLN A 323 -3.81 15.59 -5.59
N ASN A 324 -4.76 14.99 -4.87
CA ASN A 324 -5.71 15.76 -4.06
C ASN A 324 -5.07 16.28 -2.78
N ILE A 325 -4.13 15.55 -2.17
CA ILE A 325 -3.35 16.06 -1.03
C ILE A 325 -2.61 17.34 -1.44
N GLU A 326 -1.85 17.30 -2.54
CA GLU A 326 -1.11 18.46 -3.04
C GLU A 326 -2.05 19.63 -3.35
N ARG A 327 -3.22 19.36 -3.95
CA ARG A 327 -4.20 20.40 -4.29
C ARG A 327 -4.86 21.00 -3.05
N LEU A 328 -5.23 20.18 -2.07
CA LEU A 328 -5.82 20.62 -0.80
C LEU A 328 -4.85 21.51 -0.03
N LEU A 329 -3.57 21.12 0.07
CA LEU A 329 -2.56 21.94 0.72
C LEU A 329 -2.44 23.32 0.05
N ARG A 330 -2.47 23.39 -1.29
CA ARG A 330 -2.46 24.68 -1.99
C ARG A 330 -3.73 25.51 -1.73
N VAL A 331 -4.91 24.89 -1.69
CA VAL A 331 -6.16 25.58 -1.34
C VAL A 331 -6.06 26.17 0.07
N VAL A 332 -5.55 25.40 1.02
CA VAL A 332 -5.30 25.85 2.40
C VAL A 332 -4.30 27.01 2.43
N ASP A 333 -3.22 26.95 1.66
CA ASP A 333 -2.21 28.01 1.59
C ASP A 333 -2.79 29.36 1.13
N TYR A 334 -3.73 29.34 0.18
CA TYR A 334 -4.45 30.55 -0.21
C TYR A 334 -5.47 30.98 0.84
N GLY A 335 -6.18 30.03 1.44
CA GLY A 335 -7.18 30.27 2.48
C GLY A 335 -6.63 30.93 3.73
N ILE A 336 -5.48 30.44 4.24
CA ILE A 336 -4.84 30.96 5.47
C ILE A 336 -4.48 32.45 5.31
N ARG A 337 -4.16 32.91 4.10
CA ARG A 337 -3.84 34.33 3.84
C ARG A 337 -5.04 35.25 4.03
N ASN A 338 -6.26 34.70 4.00
CA ASN A 338 -7.50 35.47 4.07
C ASN A 338 -8.13 35.48 5.47
N VAL A 339 -7.55 34.77 6.46
CA VAL A 339 -8.02 34.79 7.84
C VAL A 339 -7.10 35.65 8.72
N GLU A 340 -7.68 36.25 9.76
CA GLU A 340 -6.93 37.00 10.78
C GLU A 340 -6.16 36.07 11.70
N GLU A 341 -6.80 34.98 12.12
CA GLU A 341 -6.27 33.97 13.03
C GLU A 341 -6.50 32.56 12.45
N PRO A 342 -5.61 31.59 12.74
CA PRO A 342 -5.78 30.22 12.28
C PRO A 342 -6.97 29.55 13.00
N PRO A 343 -7.84 28.81 12.29
CA PRO A 343 -8.95 28.11 12.93
C PRO A 343 -8.42 26.98 13.83
N GLY A 344 -8.94 26.91 15.05
CA GLY A 344 -8.60 25.85 16.02
C GLY A 344 -9.21 24.47 15.70
N VAL A 345 -9.81 24.29 14.53
CA VAL A 345 -10.56 23.09 14.15
C VAL A 345 -10.30 22.66 12.71
N VAL A 346 -10.14 21.34 12.50
CA VAL A 346 -10.33 20.66 11.22
C VAL A 346 -11.49 19.69 11.36
N LEU A 347 -12.56 19.88 10.58
CA LEU A 347 -13.77 19.06 10.64
C LEU A 347 -13.88 18.17 9.40
N SER A 348 -14.09 16.87 9.61
CA SER A 348 -14.41 15.91 8.56
C SER A 348 -15.79 15.31 8.77
N VAL A 349 -16.53 15.16 7.66
CA VAL A 349 -17.78 14.41 7.61
C VAL A 349 -17.60 13.38 6.50
N PRO A 350 -17.29 12.12 6.85
CA PRO A 350 -16.99 11.12 5.84
C PRO A 350 -18.25 10.62 5.14
N PRO A 351 -18.09 10.08 3.92
CA PRO A 351 -19.14 9.33 3.27
C PRO A 351 -19.31 7.98 3.99
N ASN A 352 -20.53 7.45 3.98
CA ASN A 352 -20.83 6.11 4.43
C ASN A 352 -20.67 5.11 3.27
N VAL A 353 -19.42 4.93 2.84
CA VAL A 353 -19.00 3.94 1.84
C VAL A 353 -17.99 2.97 2.44
N GLY A 354 -17.97 1.75 1.89
CA GLY A 354 -17.10 0.68 2.38
C GLY A 354 -15.63 1.08 2.39
N PHE A 355 -14.96 0.83 3.51
CA PHE A 355 -13.52 1.05 3.70
C PHE A 355 -13.04 2.50 3.45
N TRP A 356 -13.92 3.50 3.57
CA TRP A 356 -13.50 4.90 3.55
C TRP A 356 -12.46 5.14 4.64
N GLY A 357 -11.35 5.80 4.29
CA GLY A 357 -10.29 6.12 5.23
C GLY A 357 -9.45 4.93 5.70
N ALA A 358 -9.58 3.75 5.07
CA ALA A 358 -8.76 2.56 5.37
C ALA A 358 -7.33 2.72 4.84
N THR A 359 -6.63 3.75 5.28
CA THR A 359 -5.22 4.04 4.95
C THR A 359 -4.62 4.94 6.02
N SER A 360 -3.35 4.72 6.34
CA SER A 360 -2.57 5.62 7.22
C SER A 360 -2.45 7.03 6.65
N LEU A 361 -2.59 7.21 5.32
CA LEU A 361 -2.56 8.53 4.68
C LEU A 361 -3.67 9.46 5.17
N LEU A 362 -4.82 8.95 5.65
CA LEU A 362 -5.87 9.81 6.19
C LEU A 362 -5.36 10.58 7.42
N ARG A 363 -4.77 9.86 8.38
CA ARG A 363 -4.15 10.46 9.58
C ARG A 363 -3.06 11.44 9.17
N ASP A 364 -2.21 11.05 8.24
CA ASP A 364 -1.07 11.88 7.82
C ASP A 364 -1.53 13.17 7.14
N VAL A 365 -2.59 13.12 6.31
CA VAL A 365 -3.20 14.31 5.69
C VAL A 365 -3.83 15.22 6.73
N ILE A 366 -4.59 14.68 7.69
CA ILE A 366 -5.18 15.49 8.77
C ILE A 366 -4.07 16.16 9.60
N ALA A 367 -3.01 15.43 9.96
CA ALA A 367 -1.85 15.99 10.66
C ALA A 367 -1.14 17.08 9.85
N LEU A 368 -0.96 16.87 8.54
CA LEU A 368 -0.37 17.88 7.65
C LEU A 368 -1.23 19.15 7.57
N LEU A 369 -2.55 19.01 7.45
CA LEU A 369 -3.47 20.15 7.41
C LEU A 369 -3.46 20.94 8.73
N ARG A 370 -3.51 20.24 9.87
CA ARG A 370 -3.41 20.85 11.21
C ARG A 370 -2.12 21.64 11.37
N ARG A 371 -0.97 21.04 11.06
CA ARG A 371 0.33 21.71 11.11
C ARG A 371 0.40 22.90 10.16
N ARG A 372 -0.17 22.77 8.96
CA ARG A 372 -0.13 23.84 7.97
C ARG A 372 -0.90 25.08 8.43
N VAL A 373 -2.01 24.86 9.12
CA VAL A 373 -2.90 25.90 9.66
C VAL A 373 -2.36 26.48 10.96
N GLY A 374 -1.91 25.63 11.87
CA GLY A 374 -1.36 26.01 13.18
C GLY A 374 0.10 26.47 13.15
N ALA A 375 0.69 26.69 11.98
CA ALA A 375 2.08 27.13 11.84
C ALA A 375 2.25 28.59 12.29
N ASP A 376 2.25 28.79 13.60
CA ASP A 376 3.01 29.85 14.27
C ASP A 376 4.26 29.19 14.86
N GLU A 377 5.44 29.72 14.53
CA GLU A 377 6.73 29.07 14.83
C GLU A 377 6.93 28.90 16.35
N GLY A 378 6.69 27.68 16.87
CA GLY A 378 7.24 27.21 18.14
C GLY A 378 6.28 26.97 19.30
N ASN A 379 4.95 26.96 19.10
CA ASN A 379 4.00 26.65 20.18
C ASN A 379 3.01 25.53 19.80
N ASP A 380 3.35 24.28 20.15
CA ASP A 380 2.52 23.08 19.94
C ASP A 380 1.13 23.17 20.64
N GLU A 381 0.96 24.10 21.58
CA GLU A 381 -0.32 24.32 22.30
C GLU A 381 -1.45 24.87 21.42
N ASN A 382 -1.15 25.39 20.21
CA ASN A 382 -2.13 25.99 19.31
C ASN A 382 -2.47 25.11 18.09
N GLU A 383 -2.09 23.83 18.06
CA GLU A 383 -2.43 22.96 16.93
C GLU A 383 -3.96 22.72 16.86
N PRO A 384 -4.60 22.95 15.70
CA PRO A 384 -6.03 22.74 15.54
C PRO A 384 -6.46 21.32 15.92
N GLN A 385 -7.58 21.18 16.61
CA GLN A 385 -8.17 19.87 16.92
C GLN A 385 -8.84 19.28 15.67
N SER A 386 -8.68 17.98 15.46
CA SER A 386 -9.34 17.26 14.39
C SER A 386 -10.60 16.54 14.88
N TYR A 387 -11.72 16.87 14.26
CA TYR A 387 -13.03 16.32 14.52
C TYR A 387 -13.53 15.51 13.33
N CYS A 388 -14.10 14.34 13.59
CA CYS A 388 -14.82 13.55 12.60
C CYS A 388 -16.24 13.28 13.08
N ILE A 389 -17.25 13.65 12.29
CA ILE A 389 -18.66 13.40 12.62
C ILE A 389 -19.18 12.32 11.69
N VAL A 390 -19.51 11.15 12.25
CA VAL A 390 -19.87 9.95 11.49
C VAL A 390 -21.31 9.53 11.75
N ALA A 391 -21.97 9.03 10.70
CA ALA A 391 -23.28 8.39 10.83
C ALA A 391 -23.08 6.88 11.02
N GLY A 392 -23.45 6.37 12.18
CA GLY A 392 -23.24 4.97 12.56
C GLY A 392 -21.82 4.67 13.03
N LYS A 393 -21.55 3.39 13.29
CA LYS A 393 -20.31 2.95 13.93
C LYS A 393 -19.11 3.09 12.97
N PRO A 394 -18.09 3.91 13.31
CA PRO A 394 -16.89 4.04 12.50
C PRO A 394 -16.01 2.79 12.61
N ALA A 395 -15.12 2.61 11.63
CA ALA A 395 -14.05 1.62 11.74
C ALA A 395 -12.97 2.11 12.72
N LYS A 396 -12.27 1.18 13.38
CA LYS A 396 -11.24 1.52 14.38
C LYS A 396 -10.13 2.41 13.81
N TYR A 397 -9.70 2.19 12.56
CA TYR A 397 -8.68 3.04 11.94
C TYR A 397 -9.16 4.49 11.74
N VAL A 398 -10.46 4.73 11.55
CA VAL A 398 -11.03 6.08 11.50
C VAL A 398 -10.98 6.72 12.89
N GLU A 399 -11.36 5.98 13.93
CA GLU A 399 -11.25 6.46 15.32
C GLU A 399 -9.82 6.84 15.72
N GLN A 400 -8.81 6.15 15.17
CA GLN A 400 -7.40 6.47 15.42
C GLN A 400 -6.82 7.56 14.51
N ALA A 401 -7.55 8.01 13.47
CA ALA A 401 -7.07 9.03 12.53
C ALA A 401 -7.39 10.47 12.97
N PHE A 402 -8.32 10.64 13.91
CA PHE A 402 -8.81 11.94 14.40
C PHE A 402 -8.63 12.03 15.92
N ASP A 403 -8.48 13.24 16.47
CA ASP A 403 -8.41 13.44 17.91
C ASP A 403 -9.74 13.11 18.58
N ARG A 404 -10.85 13.42 17.90
CA ARG A 404 -12.22 13.20 18.38
C ARG A 404 -13.13 12.73 17.26
N VAL A 405 -13.89 11.67 17.54
CA VAL A 405 -14.93 11.15 16.65
C VAL A 405 -16.28 11.20 17.35
N GLU A 406 -17.21 11.95 16.77
CA GLU A 406 -18.59 12.04 17.23
C GLU A 406 -19.46 11.10 16.40
N ILE A 407 -20.14 10.17 17.08
CA ILE A 407 -20.98 9.16 16.46
C ILE A 407 -22.43 9.57 16.58
N LEU A 408 -23.10 9.75 15.44
CA LEU A 408 -24.52 10.07 15.35
C LEU A 408 -25.30 8.88 14.78
N ASP A 409 -26.55 8.70 15.21
CA ASP A 409 -27.42 7.65 14.65
C ASP A 409 -27.74 7.93 13.17
N ALA A 410 -28.05 9.19 12.85
CA ALA A 410 -28.23 9.71 11.51
C ALA A 410 -28.18 11.26 11.52
N PHE A 411 -27.89 11.85 10.38
CA PHE A 411 -28.04 13.28 10.13
C PHE A 411 -28.37 13.53 8.64
N GLU A 412 -28.76 14.76 8.29
CA GLU A 412 -29.34 15.11 6.98
C GLU A 412 -28.26 15.33 5.89
N VAL A 413 -27.29 14.41 5.80
CA VAL A 413 -26.27 14.41 4.75
C VAL A 413 -26.36 13.11 3.96
N SER A 414 -26.22 13.21 2.65
CA SER A 414 -26.23 12.03 1.80
C SER A 414 -25.05 11.11 2.15
N PRO A 415 -25.26 9.79 2.27
CA PRO A 415 -24.20 8.85 2.60
C PRO A 415 -23.09 8.75 1.55
N SER A 416 -23.27 9.27 0.33
CA SER A 416 -22.19 9.35 -0.67
C SER A 416 -21.40 10.66 -0.59
N LEU A 417 -21.79 11.64 0.24
CA LEU A 417 -21.09 12.91 0.37
C LEU A 417 -19.97 12.83 1.43
N GLU A 418 -18.76 13.18 1.02
CA GLU A 418 -17.62 13.46 1.88
C GLU A 418 -17.44 14.98 1.98
N MET A 419 -17.14 15.48 3.17
CA MET A 419 -16.76 16.89 3.38
C MET A 419 -15.54 16.99 4.29
N LEU A 420 -14.68 17.95 3.98
CA LEU A 420 -13.56 18.37 4.81
C LEU A 420 -13.62 19.90 4.91
N LEU A 421 -13.79 20.42 6.13
CA LEU A 421 -13.90 21.84 6.42
C LEU A 421 -12.78 22.29 7.35
N LEU A 422 -12.05 23.31 6.92
CA LEU A 422 -11.19 24.13 7.74
C LEU A 422 -11.87 25.50 7.85
N PRO A 423 -12.56 25.80 8.97
CA PRO A 423 -13.42 26.97 9.09
C PRO A 423 -12.72 28.26 8.65
N GLY A 424 -13.36 29.01 7.76
CA GLY A 424 -12.85 30.27 7.22
C GLY A 424 -11.67 30.16 6.25
N VAL A 425 -11.02 28.99 6.16
CA VAL A 425 -9.79 28.77 5.38
C VAL A 425 -10.06 27.99 4.09
N ALA A 426 -10.62 26.79 4.20
CA ALA A 426 -10.76 25.88 3.08
C ALA A 426 -11.93 24.92 3.27
N PHE A 427 -12.53 24.51 2.16
CA PHE A 427 -13.58 23.50 2.14
C PHE A 427 -13.38 22.57 0.95
N ALA A 428 -13.60 21.28 1.15
CA ALA A 428 -13.66 20.30 0.09
C ALA A 428 -14.88 19.41 0.26
N ALA A 429 -15.50 19.06 -0.86
CA ALA A 429 -16.63 18.13 -0.91
C ALA A 429 -16.48 17.19 -2.10
N LEU A 430 -16.76 15.90 -1.89
CA LEU A 430 -16.67 14.84 -2.89
C LEU A 430 -17.89 13.93 -2.82
N VAL A 431 -18.43 13.53 -3.96
CA VAL A 431 -19.48 12.51 -4.05
C VAL A 431 -18.88 11.18 -4.47
N HIS A 432 -19.03 10.16 -3.62
CA HIS A 432 -18.55 8.80 -3.80
C HIS A 432 -19.63 7.93 -4.43
N ALA A 433 -19.76 7.98 -5.75
CA ALA A 433 -20.71 7.16 -6.51
C ALA A 433 -20.06 6.60 -7.78
N PRO A 434 -20.53 5.44 -8.30
CA PRO A 434 -20.16 5.01 -9.64
C PRO A 434 -20.61 6.03 -10.69
N ILE A 435 -19.74 6.31 -11.68
CA ILE A 435 -20.03 7.19 -12.81
C ILE A 435 -20.16 6.34 -14.08
N GLY A 436 -21.26 6.53 -14.81
CA GLY A 436 -21.53 5.87 -16.09
C GLY A 436 -22.03 4.41 -15.98
N THR A 437 -22.06 3.82 -14.79
CA THR A 437 -22.55 2.46 -14.55
C THR A 437 -23.44 2.39 -13.30
N GLN A 438 -24.25 1.33 -13.19
CA GLN A 438 -25.08 1.10 -11.99
C GLN A 438 -24.26 0.54 -10.82
N THR A 439 -23.19 -0.20 -11.09
CA THR A 439 -22.31 -0.77 -10.07
C THR A 439 -20.87 -0.70 -10.52
N GLY A 440 -19.94 -0.58 -9.58
CA GLY A 440 -18.50 -0.54 -9.85
C GLY A 440 -17.76 0.06 -8.67
N THR A 441 -16.48 0.37 -8.86
CA THR A 441 -15.74 1.19 -7.90
C THR A 441 -16.35 2.60 -7.87
N ALA A 442 -16.45 3.20 -6.68
CA ALA A 442 -16.84 4.60 -6.61
C ALA A 442 -15.80 5.47 -7.34
N ALA A 443 -16.26 6.50 -8.06
CA ALA A 443 -15.39 7.48 -8.72
C ALA A 443 -15.61 8.83 -8.03
N PRO A 444 -14.89 9.13 -6.93
CA PRO A 444 -15.12 10.35 -6.16
C PRO A 444 -14.91 11.58 -7.04
N LEU A 445 -15.90 12.47 -7.03
CA LEU A 445 -15.91 13.67 -7.85
C LEU A 445 -16.49 14.84 -7.05
N GLY A 446 -15.81 15.98 -7.11
CA GLY A 446 -16.27 17.18 -6.41
C GLY A 446 -15.28 18.32 -6.55
N PHE A 447 -15.11 19.13 -5.51
CA PHE A 447 -14.28 20.33 -5.58
C PHE A 447 -13.60 20.64 -4.24
N ALA A 448 -12.57 21.48 -4.29
CA ALA A 448 -12.02 22.18 -3.15
C ALA A 448 -12.05 23.69 -3.41
N SER A 449 -12.24 24.48 -2.37
CA SER A 449 -12.39 25.92 -2.46
C SER A 449 -11.81 26.66 -1.26
N PHE A 450 -11.27 27.84 -1.52
CA PHE A 450 -11.02 28.88 -0.52
C PHE A 450 -11.84 30.16 -0.82
N ASP A 451 -12.85 30.05 -1.70
CA ASP A 451 -13.75 31.15 -2.05
C ASP A 451 -14.62 31.52 -0.82
N PRO A 452 -14.59 32.78 -0.35
CA PRO A 452 -15.38 33.22 0.78
C PRO A 452 -16.87 32.86 0.68
N VAL A 453 -17.47 32.97 -0.51
CA VAL A 453 -18.91 32.72 -0.71
C VAL A 453 -19.22 31.22 -0.57
N VAL A 454 -18.34 30.36 -1.09
CA VAL A 454 -18.47 28.90 -0.96
C VAL A 454 -18.28 28.48 0.50
N LEU A 455 -17.30 29.07 1.19
CA LEU A 455 -17.04 28.81 2.61
C LEU A 455 -18.24 29.20 3.48
N ASP A 456 -18.89 30.34 3.23
CA ASP A 456 -20.06 30.77 4.00
C ASP A 456 -21.24 29.82 3.81
N ARG A 457 -21.50 29.37 2.57
CA ARG A 457 -22.51 28.34 2.28
C ARG A 457 -22.17 27.02 2.97
N ALA A 458 -20.91 26.61 2.96
CA ALA A 458 -20.45 25.40 3.64
C ALA A 458 -20.62 25.50 5.17
N HIS A 459 -20.33 26.65 5.78
CA HIS A 459 -20.57 26.90 7.20
C HIS A 459 -22.05 26.75 7.54
N SER A 460 -22.93 27.45 6.81
CA SER A 460 -24.39 27.33 7.01
C SER A 460 -24.88 25.89 6.84
N PHE A 461 -24.43 25.21 5.80
CA PHE A 461 -24.78 23.81 5.55
C PHE A 461 -24.38 22.89 6.73
N VAL A 462 -23.14 23.02 7.21
CA VAL A 462 -22.63 22.21 8.32
C VAL A 462 -23.39 22.51 9.61
N ILE A 463 -23.69 23.77 9.91
CA ILE A 463 -24.48 24.15 11.09
C ILE A 463 -25.88 23.50 11.02
N ASP A 464 -26.58 23.69 9.91
CA ASP A 464 -27.99 23.32 9.77
C ASP A 464 -28.20 21.81 9.62
N ARG A 465 -27.30 21.12 8.91
CA ARG A 465 -27.46 19.71 8.51
C ARG A 465 -26.59 18.73 9.27
N VAL A 466 -25.56 19.21 9.98
CA VAL A 466 -24.62 18.36 10.74
C VAL A 466 -24.61 18.71 12.22
N LEU A 467 -24.18 19.92 12.60
CA LEU A 467 -23.98 20.29 14.01
C LEU A 467 -25.28 20.36 14.81
N ARG A 468 -26.42 20.60 14.16
CA ARG A 468 -27.75 20.52 14.78
C ARG A 468 -28.01 19.16 15.45
N TYR A 469 -27.40 18.08 14.95
CA TYR A 469 -27.58 16.72 15.47
C TYR A 469 -26.54 16.33 16.52
N VAL A 470 -25.47 17.11 16.68
CA VAL A 470 -24.40 16.83 17.64
C VAL A 470 -24.87 17.08 19.07
N GLY A 471 -24.87 16.07 19.93
CA GLY A 471 -25.22 16.25 21.35
C GLY A 471 -24.10 16.89 22.18
N ASN A 472 -22.87 16.85 21.68
CA ASN A 472 -21.68 17.36 22.34
C ASN A 472 -21.55 18.89 22.19
N ASP A 473 -21.97 19.63 23.23
CA ASP A 473 -21.93 21.10 23.24
C ASP A 473 -20.50 21.67 23.12
N VAL A 474 -19.48 20.95 23.57
CA VAL A 474 -18.08 21.39 23.45
C VAL A 474 -17.65 21.36 21.99
N LEU A 475 -17.87 20.24 21.29
CA LEU A 475 -17.56 20.12 19.87
C LEU A 475 -18.31 21.18 19.07
N ARG A 476 -19.63 21.29 19.28
CA ARG A 476 -20.45 22.29 18.59
C ARG A 476 -19.90 23.70 18.81
N SER A 477 -19.62 24.07 20.06
CA SER A 477 -19.10 25.40 20.40
C SER A 477 -17.72 25.67 19.79
N ASP A 478 -16.84 24.68 19.75
CA ASP A 478 -15.51 24.81 19.15
C ASP A 478 -15.60 25.06 17.64
N VAL A 479 -16.45 24.30 16.94
CA VAL A 479 -16.66 24.46 15.50
C VAL A 479 -17.31 25.82 15.19
N GLU A 480 -18.38 26.18 15.90
CA GLU A 480 -19.07 27.47 15.71
C GLU A 480 -18.15 28.66 15.99
N ARG A 481 -17.32 28.59 17.03
CA ARG A 481 -16.31 29.63 17.33
C ARG A 481 -15.28 29.75 16.21
N ALA A 482 -14.78 28.62 15.69
CA ALA A 482 -13.85 28.62 14.58
C ALA A 482 -14.45 29.20 13.29
N MET A 483 -15.75 28.98 13.04
CA MET A 483 -16.48 29.58 11.90
C MET A 483 -16.72 31.09 12.06
N ALA A 484 -16.71 31.61 13.29
CA ALA A 484 -16.93 33.02 13.60
C ALA A 484 -15.65 33.90 13.49
N ILE A 485 -14.49 33.29 13.22
CA ILE A 485 -13.22 34.02 13.07
C ILE A 485 -13.32 35.00 11.88
N PRO A 486 -13.03 36.31 12.08
CA PRO A 486 -13.08 37.28 11.01
C PRO A 486 -12.12 36.97 9.86
N ARG A 487 -12.56 37.21 8.63
CA ARG A 487 -11.70 37.21 7.45
C ARG A 487 -11.09 38.60 7.25
N LYS A 488 -9.84 38.65 6.79
CA LYS A 488 -9.18 39.89 6.38
C LYS A 488 -9.96 40.52 5.25
N VAL A 489 -10.68 41.60 5.55
CA VAL A 489 -11.37 42.41 4.54
C VAL A 489 -10.27 43.04 3.68
N LYS A 490 -10.17 42.65 2.40
CA LYS A 490 -9.43 43.47 1.44
C LYS A 490 -10.18 44.78 1.30
N SER A 491 -9.69 45.83 1.95
CA SER A 491 -10.05 47.20 1.60
C SER A 491 -9.74 47.38 0.12
N ALA A 492 -10.79 47.65 -0.66
CA ALA A 492 -10.64 48.09 -2.03
C ALA A 492 -10.09 49.52 -2.01
N GLU A 493 -8.79 49.69 -1.86
CA GLU A 493 -8.15 50.99 -1.98
C GLU A 493 -6.96 50.97 -2.95
N THR A 494 -7.10 51.83 -3.97
CA THR A 494 -6.07 52.48 -4.78
C THR A 494 -5.31 51.62 -5.79
N MET A 495 -5.91 51.43 -6.97
CA MET A 495 -5.12 51.48 -8.21
C MET A 495 -4.69 52.94 -8.44
N PRO A 496 -3.40 53.24 -8.62
CA PRO A 496 -3.00 54.56 -9.08
C PRO A 496 -3.45 54.74 -10.52
N GLU A 497 -4.09 55.86 -10.79
CA GLU A 497 -4.46 56.28 -12.14
C GLU A 497 -3.26 56.24 -13.07
N SER A 498 -3.56 55.82 -14.30
CA SER A 498 -2.71 55.83 -15.49
C SER A 498 -1.76 57.02 -15.57
N GLY A 499 -0.47 56.75 -15.51
CA GLY A 499 0.54 57.65 -16.06
C GLY A 499 0.41 57.68 -17.58
N GLU A 500 0.01 58.83 -18.12
CA GLU A 500 0.13 59.17 -19.53
C GLU A 500 1.59 58.99 -19.98
N SER A 501 1.82 57.99 -20.83
CA SER A 501 3.03 57.92 -21.64
C SER A 501 2.89 58.89 -22.80
N THR A 502 3.43 60.10 -22.62
CA THR A 502 3.78 60.96 -23.75
C THR A 502 5.19 60.58 -24.20
N LEU A 503 5.30 59.91 -25.35
CA LEU A 503 6.55 59.82 -26.11
C LEU A 503 6.30 60.27 -27.55
N LYS A 504 6.84 61.45 -27.84
CA LYS A 504 7.49 61.76 -29.12
C LYS A 504 8.91 61.21 -29.10
#